data_AF-A0A4Y2VE38-F1
#
_entry.id   AF-A0A4Y2VE38-F1
#
_cell.length_a   1.000
_cell.length_b   1.000
_cell.length_c   1.000
_cell.angle_alpha   90.00
_cell.angle_beta   90.00
_cell.angle_gamma   90.00
#
_symmetry.space_group_name_H-M   'P 1'
#
loop_
_entity.id
_entity.type
_entity.pdbx_description
1 polymer ?
#
loop_
_entity_poly.entity_id
_entity_poly.type
_entity_poly.pdbx_seq_one_letter_code
_entity_poly.pdbx_strand_id
1 'polypeptide(L)'
;MVTPFRFGLRICSGRQSRVSCVKRNSSQQTLLAANSSNINVYGQKTLSLNFNLRRDFIWTFLIADVSTPILGADFLHYFGLVPDLRNKCLRDTKTKLQSVGHLRYANLHSVQISISRDTVFHKLLKEFPSITKLPNPNQPVKHNTIHHIVTKGPPVVAKPRRLAPDRLKIAKSEFQNMMHLGHLRPSKSNYASPLHMVPKKGTLNWRPVFDYRALNSQTLKDKYPIPCIADFTAELHE
;
A
#
# COMPACT_ATOMS: atom_id res chain seq x y z
N MET A 1 -2.17 13.53 23.60
CA MET A 1 -2.22 14.85 22.92
C MET A 1 -2.16 14.63 21.42
N VAL A 2 -3.07 15.26 20.68
CA VAL A 2 -3.31 15.04 19.24
C VAL A 2 -3.44 16.41 18.57
N THR A 3 -2.89 16.59 17.37
CA THR A 3 -3.15 17.81 16.58
C THR A 3 -4.39 17.60 15.70
N PRO A 4 -5.18 18.65 15.45
CA PRO A 4 -6.41 18.55 14.67
C PRO A 4 -6.06 18.49 13.17
N PHE A 5 -5.59 17.33 12.67
CA PHE A 5 -5.92 16.75 11.35
C PHE A 5 -5.06 15.51 11.09
N ARG A 6 -5.67 14.52 10.44
CA ARG A 6 -5.17 13.15 10.25
C ARG A 6 -3.88 13.11 9.42
N PHE A 7 -2.78 12.71 10.05
CA PHE A 7 -1.85 11.64 9.66
C PHE A 7 -0.79 11.60 10.76
N GLY A 8 -0.92 10.64 11.68
CA GLY A 8 -0.10 10.61 12.89
C GLY A 8 1.26 9.97 12.67
N LEU A 9 2.33 10.74 12.85
CA LEU A 9 3.68 10.19 13.03
C LEU A 9 3.94 10.00 14.54
N ARG A 10 4.40 8.81 14.93
CA ARG A 10 4.67 8.42 16.32
C ARG A 10 6.10 8.80 16.69
N ILE A 11 6.30 9.70 17.66
CA ILE A 11 7.63 10.00 18.24
C ILE A 11 7.49 10.07 19.77
N CYS A 12 8.33 9.31 20.49
CA CYS A 12 8.39 9.31 21.95
C CYS A 12 9.48 10.28 22.44
N SER A 13 9.17 11.16 23.38
CA SER A 13 10.17 11.77 24.28
C SER A 13 9.80 11.47 25.74
N GLY A 14 10.81 11.28 26.58
CA GLY A 14 10.67 10.75 27.93
C GLY A 14 10.60 11.79 29.06
N ARG A 15 10.21 11.25 30.22
CA ARG A 15 10.19 11.75 31.62
C ARG A 15 8.98 12.56 32.11
N GLN A 16 8.65 12.20 33.36
CA GLN A 16 7.39 12.38 34.10
C GLN A 16 7.13 13.82 34.54
N SER A 17 5.86 14.24 34.50
CA SER A 17 5.35 15.31 35.36
C SER A 17 3.85 15.10 35.61
N ARG A 18 3.46 14.88 36.89
CA ARG A 18 2.05 14.90 37.34
C ARG A 18 1.53 16.33 37.27
N VAL A 19 0.31 16.54 36.76
CA VAL A 19 -0.35 17.85 36.78
C VAL A 19 -1.85 17.69 37.07
N SER A 20 -2.32 18.46 38.05
CA SER A 20 -3.72 18.64 38.48
C SER A 20 -4.52 19.50 37.48
N CYS A 21 -5.82 19.24 37.37
CA CYS A 21 -6.68 19.82 36.34
C CYS A 21 -7.66 20.83 36.94
N VAL A 22 -7.73 22.04 36.37
CA VAL A 22 -8.84 22.99 36.57
C VAL A 22 -9.72 22.96 35.31
N LYS A 23 -11.00 22.64 35.47
CA LYS A 23 -11.99 22.50 34.38
C LYS A 23 -12.49 23.86 33.91
N ARG A 24 -12.52 24.12 32.59
CA ARG A 24 -13.49 25.04 31.96
C ARG A 24 -13.79 24.68 30.49
N ASN A 25 -15.09 24.45 30.27
CA ASN A 25 -15.97 24.42 29.08
C ASN A 25 -15.46 23.94 27.70
N SER A 26 -16.13 22.89 27.22
CA SER A 26 -15.88 22.10 26.01
C SER A 26 -16.54 22.66 24.75
N SER A 27 -15.77 22.98 23.73
CA SER A 27 -16.22 22.85 22.33
C SER A 27 -16.10 21.37 21.93
N GLN A 28 -17.22 20.75 21.54
CA GLN A 28 -17.31 19.31 21.19
C GLN A 28 -16.59 19.01 19.86
N GLN A 29 -15.26 19.04 19.83
CA GLN A 29 -14.49 18.41 18.74
C GLN A 29 -14.37 16.91 19.04
N THR A 30 -15.03 16.07 18.23
CA THR A 30 -14.91 14.62 18.32
C THR A 30 -13.78 14.14 17.41
N LEU A 31 -12.76 13.50 17.99
CA LEU A 31 -11.69 12.86 17.23
C LEU A 31 -12.03 11.40 16.96
N LEU A 32 -11.70 10.90 15.76
CA LEU A 32 -11.92 9.50 15.37
C LEU A 32 -10.59 8.84 15.04
N ALA A 33 -10.30 7.73 15.72
CA ALA A 33 -9.15 6.88 15.45
C ALA A 33 -9.25 6.20 14.07
N ALA A 34 -8.15 5.57 13.62
CA ALA A 34 -8.11 4.85 12.33
C ALA A 34 -9.02 3.60 12.32
N ASN A 35 -9.26 3.00 13.47
CA ASN A 35 -10.26 1.94 13.69
C ASN A 35 -11.69 2.52 13.90
N SER A 36 -11.86 3.82 13.64
CA SER A 36 -13.05 4.61 13.87
C SER A 36 -13.48 4.78 15.33
N SER A 37 -12.82 4.24 16.36
CA SER A 37 -13.26 4.48 17.74
C SER A 37 -13.24 5.98 18.10
N ASN A 38 -14.21 6.42 18.91
CA ASN A 38 -14.22 7.78 19.43
C ASN A 38 -13.00 7.97 20.34
N ILE A 39 -12.30 9.07 20.14
CA ILE A 39 -11.24 9.53 21.01
C ILE A 39 -11.81 10.69 21.81
N ASN A 40 -11.93 10.49 23.12
CA ASN A 40 -12.40 11.53 24.03
C ASN A 40 -11.40 12.69 24.04
N VAL A 41 -11.91 13.92 23.95
CA VAL A 41 -11.11 15.16 24.00
C VAL A 41 -11.48 15.92 25.26
N TYR A 42 -10.47 16.32 26.01
CA TYR A 42 -10.60 16.93 27.33
C TYR A 42 -10.24 18.43 27.36
N GLY A 43 -9.80 18.98 26.23
CA GLY A 43 -9.45 20.39 26.08
C GLY A 43 -8.25 20.61 25.18
N GLN A 44 -7.64 21.78 25.30
CA GLN A 44 -6.45 22.14 24.54
C GLN A 44 -5.34 22.63 25.47
N LYS A 45 -4.08 22.43 25.08
CA LYS A 45 -2.91 22.93 25.81
C LYS A 45 -1.80 23.31 24.86
N THR A 46 -1.28 24.52 25.02
CA THR A 46 -0.08 24.98 24.31
C THR A 46 1.15 24.39 24.96
N LEU A 47 2.02 23.76 24.15
CA LEU A 47 3.28 23.20 24.59
C LEU A 47 4.42 23.68 23.69
N SER A 48 5.59 23.84 24.28
CA SER A 48 6.86 23.96 23.56
C SER A 48 7.49 22.58 23.42
N LEU A 49 7.73 22.14 22.19
CA LEU A 49 8.44 20.90 21.89
C LEU A 49 9.85 21.22 21.40
N ASN A 50 10.82 20.42 21.83
CA ASN A 50 12.19 20.49 21.33
C ASN A 50 12.60 19.14 20.76
N PHE A 51 12.91 19.10 19.47
CA PHE A 51 13.35 17.90 18.75
C PHE A 51 14.87 17.88 18.51
N ASN A 52 15.65 18.70 19.21
CA ASN A 52 17.08 18.93 18.96
C ASN A 52 17.37 19.51 17.56
N LEU A 53 16.42 20.26 16.99
CA LEU A 53 16.54 20.92 15.68
C LEU A 53 16.96 22.39 15.81
N ARG A 54 17.54 22.76 16.96
CA ARG A 54 18.01 24.11 17.33
C ARG A 54 16.94 25.20 17.23
N ARG A 55 15.68 24.82 17.40
CA ARG A 55 14.56 25.74 17.61
C ARG A 55 13.45 25.03 18.38
N ASP A 56 12.66 25.84 19.08
CA ASP A 56 11.51 25.37 19.81
C ASP A 56 10.25 25.46 18.94
N PHE A 57 9.35 24.49 19.15
CA PHE A 57 8.12 24.34 18.38
C PHE A 57 6.92 24.52 19.32
N ILE A 58 6.38 25.73 19.37
CA ILE A 58 5.25 26.08 20.23
C ILE A 58 3.94 25.83 19.48
N TRP A 59 3.10 24.94 19.99
CA TRP A 59 1.86 24.57 19.33
C TRP A 59 0.74 24.25 20.34
N THR A 60 -0.50 24.55 19.95
CA THR A 60 -1.70 24.22 20.74
C THR A 60 -2.18 22.82 20.39
N PHE A 61 -2.03 21.88 21.32
CA PHE A 61 -2.43 20.49 21.16
C PHE A 61 -3.79 20.20 21.78
N LEU A 62 -4.54 19.27 21.19
CA LEU A 62 -5.73 18.72 21.84
C LEU A 62 -5.29 17.71 22.91
N ILE A 63 -5.82 17.83 24.12
CA ILE A 63 -5.71 16.81 25.16
C ILE A 63 -6.76 15.75 24.85
N ALA A 64 -6.32 14.54 24.54
CA ALA A 64 -7.21 13.48 24.08
C ALA A 64 -6.77 12.13 24.66
N ASP A 65 -7.73 11.21 24.81
CA ASP A 65 -7.55 9.85 25.33
C ASP A 65 -6.83 8.96 24.31
N VAL A 66 -5.49 9.07 24.26
CA VAL A 66 -4.64 8.29 23.36
C VAL A 66 -3.47 7.69 24.12
N SER A 67 -3.14 6.42 23.82
CA SER A 67 -2.05 5.69 24.47
C SER A 67 -0.67 6.26 24.13
N THR A 68 -0.51 6.89 22.96
CA THR A 68 0.73 7.59 22.59
C THR A 68 0.45 8.96 22.00
N PRO A 69 1.29 9.98 22.29
CA PRO A 69 1.19 11.29 21.66
C PRO A 69 1.35 11.21 20.14
N ILE A 70 0.61 12.07 19.44
CA ILE A 70 0.57 12.08 17.97
C ILE A 70 0.85 13.51 17.48
N LEU A 71 1.78 13.64 16.54
CA LEU A 71 1.95 14.84 15.73
C LEU A 71 1.27 14.61 14.38
N GLY A 72 0.33 15.49 14.03
CA GLY A 72 -0.37 15.45 12.75
C GLY A 72 0.38 16.20 11.65
N ALA A 73 -0.13 16.03 10.43
CA ALA A 73 0.45 16.63 9.23
C ALA A 73 0.36 18.16 9.22
N ASP A 74 -0.60 18.74 9.93
CA ASP A 74 -0.77 20.18 10.13
C ASP A 74 0.43 20.81 10.85
N PHE A 75 0.85 20.22 11.96
CA PHE A 75 2.04 20.62 12.70
C PHE A 75 3.30 20.48 11.84
N LEU A 76 3.45 19.34 11.16
CA LEU A 76 4.60 19.08 10.29
C LEU A 76 4.69 20.11 9.15
N HIS A 77 3.56 20.40 8.50
CA HIS A 77 3.49 21.38 7.43
C HIS A 77 3.82 22.78 7.93
N TYR A 78 3.19 23.24 9.01
CA TYR A 78 3.38 24.58 9.57
C TYR A 78 4.85 24.87 9.89
N PHE A 79 5.52 23.89 10.52
CA PHE A 79 6.92 24.06 10.90
C PHE A 79 7.90 23.67 9.79
N GLY A 80 7.47 23.07 8.69
CA GLY A 80 8.34 22.63 7.60
C GLY A 80 9.17 21.40 7.98
N LEU A 81 8.58 20.47 8.71
CA LEU A 81 9.20 19.22 9.14
C LEU A 81 8.82 18.08 8.20
N VAL A 82 9.80 17.27 7.80
CA VAL A 82 9.63 16.16 6.86
C VAL A 82 10.07 14.86 7.52
N PRO A 83 9.15 13.91 7.76
CA PRO A 83 9.51 12.56 8.19
C PRO A 83 10.23 11.81 7.07
N ASP A 84 11.50 11.49 7.29
CA ASP A 84 12.31 10.67 6.38
C ASP A 84 12.32 9.23 6.89
N LEU A 85 11.37 8.43 6.40
CA LEU A 85 11.19 7.04 6.82
C LEU A 85 12.36 6.16 6.38
N ARG A 86 13.04 6.51 5.28
CA ARG A 86 14.21 5.74 4.79
C ARG A 86 15.38 5.88 5.74
N ASN A 87 15.67 7.12 6.15
CA ASN A 87 16.79 7.43 7.03
C ASN A 87 16.41 7.42 8.52
N LYS A 88 15.16 7.09 8.84
CA LYS A 88 14.62 7.03 10.20
C LYS A 88 14.85 8.34 10.96
N CYS A 89 14.62 9.48 10.32
CA CYS A 89 14.83 10.79 10.94
C CYS A 89 13.69 11.76 10.65
N LEU A 90 13.56 12.78 11.50
CA LEU A 90 12.72 13.95 11.25
C LEU A 90 13.61 15.08 10.76
N ARG A 91 13.40 15.52 9.52
CA ARG A 91 14.21 16.56 8.88
C ARG A 91 13.52 17.91 8.99
N ASP A 92 14.30 18.93 9.32
CA ASP A 92 13.86 20.32 9.25
C ASP A 92 14.23 20.92 7.89
N THR A 93 13.24 21.38 7.14
CA THR A 93 13.50 22.00 5.84
C THR A 93 14.10 23.40 5.94
N LYS A 94 13.92 24.09 7.07
CA LYS A 94 14.43 25.44 7.33
C LYS A 94 15.87 25.41 7.84
N THR A 95 16.14 24.64 8.89
CA THR A 95 17.49 24.57 9.49
C THR A 95 18.39 23.54 8.84
N LYS A 96 17.84 22.65 7.97
CA LYS A 96 18.52 21.49 7.38
C LYS A 96 19.04 20.46 8.38
N LEU A 97 18.74 20.64 9.67
CA LEU A 97 19.08 19.69 10.71
C LEU A 97 18.12 18.50 10.68
N GLN A 98 18.57 17.41 11.29
CA GLN A 98 17.79 16.18 11.41
C GLN A 98 17.84 15.66 12.84
N SER A 99 16.73 15.09 13.27
CA SER A 99 16.61 14.41 14.56
C SER A 99 16.38 12.93 14.31
N VAL A 100 17.17 12.07 14.95
CA VAL A 100 17.07 10.62 14.76
C VAL A 100 15.79 10.11 15.43
N GLY A 101 15.04 9.30 14.68
CA GLY A 101 13.83 8.63 15.13
C GLY A 101 13.95 7.11 15.08
N HIS A 102 12.97 6.43 15.67
CA HIS A 102 12.86 4.97 15.62
C HIS A 102 11.55 4.59 14.96
N LEU A 103 11.62 3.78 13.90
CA LEU A 103 10.43 3.20 13.30
C LEU A 103 9.86 2.12 14.23
N ARG A 104 8.59 2.27 14.60
CA ARG A 104 7.83 1.26 15.32
C ARG A 104 6.72 0.76 14.41
N TYR A 105 6.75 -0.52 14.08
CA TYR A 105 5.65 -1.17 13.37
C TYR A 105 4.46 -1.30 14.32
N ALA A 106 3.31 -0.79 13.88
CA ALA A 106 2.04 -1.09 14.52
C ALA A 106 1.32 -2.13 13.66
N ASN A 107 0.71 -3.13 14.30
CA ASN A 107 -0.17 -4.10 13.64
C ASN A 107 -1.53 -3.46 13.28
N LEU A 108 -1.51 -2.33 12.57
CA LEU A 108 -2.72 -1.63 12.13
C LEU A 108 -2.85 -1.74 10.61
N HIS A 109 -3.94 -2.39 10.18
CA HIS A 109 -4.29 -2.60 8.79
C HIS A 109 -4.57 -1.25 8.10
N SER A 110 -3.83 -0.96 7.04
CA SER A 110 -3.74 0.35 6.39
C SER A 110 -4.88 0.70 5.42
N VAL A 111 -5.92 -0.12 5.31
CA VAL A 111 -7.10 0.19 4.50
C VAL A 111 -8.34 -0.16 5.30
N GLN A 112 -8.85 0.79 6.08
CA GLN A 112 -10.24 0.75 6.53
C GLN A 112 -11.04 1.70 5.65
N ILE A 113 -11.90 1.11 4.81
CA ILE A 113 -12.93 1.82 4.08
C ILE A 113 -13.87 2.40 5.15
N SER A 114 -14.07 3.70 5.16
CA SER A 114 -14.99 4.41 6.06
C SER A 114 -16.45 4.12 5.68
N ILE A 115 -16.85 2.85 5.72
CA ILE A 115 -18.24 2.43 5.56
C ILE A 115 -18.90 2.61 6.92
N SER A 116 -20.11 3.19 6.94
CA SER A 116 -20.94 3.24 8.15
C SER A 116 -20.90 1.88 8.88
N ARG A 117 -20.62 1.91 10.20
CA ARG A 117 -20.27 0.72 11.00
C ARG A 117 -21.36 -0.34 11.04
N ASP A 118 -22.58 0.03 10.68
CA ASP A 118 -23.76 -0.82 10.83
C ASP A 118 -24.24 -1.45 9.52
N THR A 119 -23.48 -1.30 8.42
CA THR A 119 -23.82 -2.01 7.18
C THR A 119 -23.44 -3.49 7.27
N VAL A 120 -24.25 -4.34 6.63
CA VAL A 120 -23.97 -5.79 6.50
C VAL A 120 -22.60 -6.03 5.83
N PHE A 121 -22.21 -5.18 4.88
CA PHE A 121 -20.93 -5.25 4.17
C PHE A 121 -19.72 -5.01 5.08
N HIS A 122 -19.81 -4.08 6.04
CA HIS A 122 -18.73 -3.87 7.01
C HIS A 122 -18.53 -5.14 7.86
N LYS A 123 -19.61 -5.78 8.31
CA LYS A 123 -19.52 -7.01 9.11
C LYS A 123 -18.82 -8.13 8.32
N LEU A 124 -19.20 -8.31 7.06
CA LEU A 124 -18.61 -9.30 6.16
C LEU A 124 -17.12 -9.05 5.89
N LEU A 125 -16.72 -7.80 5.60
CA LEU A 125 -15.31 -7.47 5.37
C LEU A 125 -14.45 -7.63 6.62
N LYS A 126 -15.05 -7.45 7.81
CA LYS A 126 -14.39 -7.72 9.10
C LYS A 126 -14.18 -9.21 9.34
N GLU A 127 -15.12 -10.04 8.90
CA GLU A 127 -15.05 -11.50 8.99
C GLU A 127 -13.97 -12.09 8.07
N PHE A 128 -13.80 -11.53 6.86
CA PHE A 128 -12.83 -12.00 5.87
C PHE A 128 -11.71 -10.99 5.56
N PRO A 129 -10.85 -10.64 6.54
CA PRO A 129 -9.82 -9.61 6.36
C PRO A 129 -8.72 -10.02 5.38
N SER A 130 -8.64 -11.30 4.97
CA SER A 130 -7.69 -11.76 3.95
C SER A 130 -8.06 -11.34 2.53
N ILE A 131 -9.34 -11.08 2.24
CA ILE A 131 -9.81 -10.77 0.88
C ILE A 131 -9.35 -9.38 0.44
N THR A 132 -9.23 -8.44 1.39
CA THR A 132 -8.83 -7.05 1.13
C THR A 132 -7.33 -6.81 1.29
N LYS A 133 -6.57 -7.82 1.72
CA LYS A 133 -5.10 -7.74 1.78
C LYS A 133 -4.54 -7.92 0.38
N LEU A 134 -3.55 -7.10 0.03
CA LEU A 134 -2.76 -7.33 -1.18
C LEU A 134 -2.11 -8.72 -1.10
N PRO A 135 -2.13 -9.52 -2.18
CA PRO A 135 -1.49 -10.82 -2.18
C PRO A 135 -0.01 -10.65 -1.83
N ASN A 136 0.47 -11.38 -0.82
CA ASN A 136 1.91 -11.44 -0.57
C ASN A 136 2.54 -12.27 -1.71
N PRO A 137 3.49 -11.73 -2.48
CA PRO A 137 4.13 -12.47 -3.59
C PRO A 137 4.79 -13.77 -3.13
N ASN A 138 5.14 -13.89 -1.85
CA ASN A 138 5.72 -15.09 -1.24
C ASN A 138 4.69 -15.98 -0.52
N GLN A 139 3.40 -15.75 -0.73
CA GLN A 139 2.37 -16.58 -0.10
C GLN A 139 2.35 -17.97 -0.75
N PRO A 140 2.31 -19.07 0.03
CA PRO A 140 2.17 -20.40 -0.53
C PRO A 140 0.82 -20.53 -1.26
N VAL A 141 0.85 -21.16 -2.44
CA VAL A 141 -0.35 -21.44 -3.24
C VAL A 141 -1.26 -22.37 -2.41
N LYS A 142 -2.55 -22.03 -2.31
CA LYS A 142 -3.52 -22.78 -1.47
C LYS A 142 -3.94 -24.12 -2.06
N HIS A 143 -3.66 -24.36 -3.34
CA HIS A 143 -4.06 -25.56 -4.08
C HIS A 143 -2.86 -26.13 -4.84
N ASN A 144 -2.96 -27.42 -5.18
CA ASN A 144 -1.93 -28.12 -5.94
C ASN A 144 -2.16 -28.09 -7.45
N THR A 145 -3.24 -27.45 -7.91
CA THR A 145 -3.52 -27.29 -9.34
C THR A 145 -2.45 -26.43 -9.98
N ILE A 146 -1.73 -27.00 -10.97
CA ILE A 146 -0.71 -26.32 -11.76
C ILE A 146 -1.11 -26.34 -13.23
N HIS A 147 -0.71 -25.31 -13.97
CA HIS A 147 -0.89 -25.29 -15.41
C HIS A 147 0.23 -26.09 -16.09
N HIS A 148 -0.15 -27.18 -16.79
CA HIS A 148 0.79 -28.01 -17.54
C HIS A 148 0.61 -27.78 -19.04
N ILE A 149 1.68 -27.35 -19.71
CA ILE A 149 1.68 -27.08 -21.16
C ILE A 149 2.36 -28.26 -21.86
N VAL A 150 1.57 -29.05 -22.59
CA VAL A 150 2.09 -30.15 -23.40
C VAL A 150 2.30 -29.68 -24.83
N THR A 151 3.53 -29.75 -25.33
CA THR A 151 3.89 -29.36 -26.71
C THR A 151 4.17 -30.58 -27.58
N LYS A 152 4.01 -30.41 -28.90
CA LYS A 152 4.36 -31.39 -29.93
C LYS A 152 5.47 -30.86 -30.81
N GLY A 153 6.45 -31.72 -31.11
CA GLY A 153 7.56 -31.39 -32.02
C GLY A 153 8.72 -30.66 -31.34
N PRO A 154 9.65 -30.11 -32.13
CA PRO A 154 10.86 -29.47 -31.61
C PRO A 154 10.56 -28.08 -31.01
N PRO A 155 11.41 -27.59 -30.09
CA PRO A 155 11.23 -26.28 -29.46
C PRO A 155 11.12 -25.10 -30.44
N VAL A 156 10.22 -24.16 -30.12
CA VAL A 156 10.06 -22.92 -30.89
C VAL A 156 11.03 -21.86 -30.38
N VAL A 157 11.84 -21.32 -31.28
CA VAL A 157 12.79 -20.23 -30.99
C VAL A 157 12.53 -19.04 -31.90
N ALA A 158 12.35 -17.87 -31.29
CA ALA A 158 12.24 -16.60 -32.00
C ALA A 158 13.31 -15.61 -31.51
N LYS A 159 13.86 -14.84 -32.44
CA LYS A 159 14.78 -13.75 -32.12
C LYS A 159 14.05 -12.62 -31.37
N PRO A 160 14.68 -11.96 -30.38
CA PRO A 160 14.11 -10.78 -29.74
C PRO A 160 13.82 -9.67 -30.77
N ARG A 161 12.65 -9.03 -30.65
CA ARG A 161 12.33 -7.87 -31.50
C ARG A 161 13.11 -6.65 -31.03
N ARG A 162 13.53 -5.82 -32.00
CA ARG A 162 14.10 -4.51 -31.69
C ARG A 162 13.00 -3.62 -31.10
N LEU A 163 13.31 -2.98 -29.98
CA LEU A 163 12.44 -2.00 -29.32
C LEU A 163 13.10 -0.63 -29.39
N ALA A 164 12.28 0.41 -29.54
CA ALA A 164 12.75 1.79 -29.37
C ALA A 164 13.27 2.01 -27.94
N PRO A 165 14.22 2.95 -27.72
CA PRO A 165 14.91 3.09 -26.43
C PRO A 165 13.98 3.34 -25.24
N ASP A 166 12.94 4.15 -25.43
CA ASP A 166 11.88 4.43 -24.46
C ASP A 166 11.13 3.15 -24.06
N ARG A 167 10.70 2.36 -25.04
CA ARG A 167 9.98 1.11 -24.82
C ARG A 167 10.85 0.04 -24.19
N LEU A 168 12.12 -0.02 -24.57
CA LEU A 168 13.09 -0.94 -23.99
C LEU A 168 13.31 -0.64 -22.50
N LYS A 169 13.39 0.64 -22.12
CA LYS A 169 13.52 1.06 -20.71
C LYS A 169 12.31 0.62 -19.89
N ILE A 170 11.10 0.81 -20.41
CA ILE A 170 9.85 0.38 -19.76
C ILE A 170 9.84 -1.15 -19.60
N ALA A 171 10.13 -1.90 -20.68
CA ALA A 171 10.16 -3.36 -20.64
C ALA A 171 11.15 -3.91 -19.60
N LYS A 172 12.37 -3.34 -19.53
CA LYS A 172 13.38 -3.74 -18.53
C LYS A 172 12.90 -3.48 -17.11
N SER A 173 12.32 -2.30 -16.84
CA SER A 173 11.79 -1.97 -15.52
C SER A 173 10.70 -2.95 -15.08
N GLU A 174 9.80 -3.30 -15.99
CA GLU A 174 8.71 -4.23 -15.69
C GLU A 174 9.23 -5.65 -15.42
N PHE A 175 10.21 -6.12 -16.17
CA PHE A 175 10.84 -7.42 -15.90
C PHE A 175 11.56 -7.46 -14.56
N GLN A 176 12.24 -6.39 -14.15
CA GLN A 176 12.85 -6.31 -12.82
C GLN A 176 11.81 -6.39 -11.71
N ASN A 177 10.69 -5.68 -11.86
CA ASN A 177 9.58 -5.76 -10.92
C ASN A 177 9.00 -7.18 -10.84
N MET A 178 8.73 -7.82 -11.99
CA MET A 178 8.20 -9.19 -12.02
C MET A 178 9.17 -10.23 -11.44
N MET A 179 10.49 -10.05 -11.60
CA MET A 179 11.50 -10.89 -10.94
C MET A 179 11.50 -10.67 -9.42
N HIS A 180 11.42 -9.42 -8.96
CA HIS A 180 11.35 -9.09 -7.54
C HIS A 180 10.09 -9.67 -6.88
N LEU A 181 8.96 -9.68 -7.59
CA LEU A 181 7.71 -10.30 -7.16
C LEU A 181 7.70 -11.83 -7.25
N GLY A 182 8.77 -12.46 -7.77
CA GLY A 182 8.84 -13.91 -7.91
C GLY A 182 8.00 -14.50 -9.05
N HIS A 183 7.43 -13.67 -9.92
CA HIS A 183 6.65 -14.14 -11.08
C HIS A 183 7.52 -14.65 -12.23
N LEU A 184 8.75 -14.13 -12.34
CA LEU A 184 9.71 -14.50 -13.38
C LEU A 184 11.04 -14.93 -12.75
N ARG A 185 11.75 -15.79 -13.48
CA ARG A 185 13.15 -16.14 -13.18
C ARG A 185 13.96 -16.23 -14.47
N PRO A 186 15.28 -15.95 -14.44
CA PRO A 186 16.17 -16.31 -15.53
C PRO A 186 16.06 -17.80 -15.86
N SER A 187 16.13 -18.14 -17.15
CA SER A 187 16.09 -19.53 -17.61
C SER A 187 17.07 -19.75 -18.75
N LYS A 188 17.52 -20.99 -18.91
CA LYS A 188 18.29 -21.47 -20.07
C LYS A 188 17.41 -22.39 -20.93
N SER A 189 16.26 -21.87 -21.35
CA SER A 189 15.25 -22.63 -22.09
C SER A 189 15.64 -22.79 -23.56
N ASN A 190 15.32 -23.96 -24.14
CA ASN A 190 15.39 -24.17 -25.58
C ASN A 190 14.19 -23.56 -26.33
N TYR A 191 13.25 -22.94 -25.62
CA TYR A 191 12.12 -22.19 -26.17
C TYR A 191 12.33 -20.69 -25.98
N ALA A 192 11.96 -19.90 -26.99
CA ALA A 192 11.96 -18.44 -26.91
C ALA A 192 10.81 -17.84 -27.72
N SER A 193 9.98 -17.02 -27.07
CA SER A 193 8.91 -16.23 -27.72
C SER A 193 9.27 -14.75 -27.74
N PRO A 194 8.99 -14.01 -28.84
CA PRO A 194 9.40 -12.63 -28.95
C PRO A 194 8.47 -11.70 -28.16
N LEU A 195 9.04 -10.64 -27.60
CA LEU A 195 8.29 -9.60 -26.89
C LEU A 195 7.65 -8.61 -27.87
N HIS A 196 6.47 -8.10 -27.52
CA HIS A 196 5.80 -6.97 -28.15
C HIS A 196 5.41 -5.94 -27.08
N MET A 197 5.41 -4.66 -27.44
CA MET A 197 5.01 -3.58 -26.52
C MET A 197 3.70 -2.98 -27.02
N VAL A 198 2.68 -2.98 -26.18
CA VAL A 198 1.33 -2.49 -26.53
C VAL A 198 0.99 -1.29 -25.65
N PRO A 199 0.47 -0.18 -26.21
CA PRO A 199 0.05 0.95 -25.41
C PRO A 199 -1.24 0.58 -24.65
N LYS A 200 -1.32 0.97 -23.38
CA LYS A 200 -2.54 0.80 -22.59
C LYS A 200 -3.49 1.95 -22.95
N LYS A 201 -4.68 1.59 -23.47
CA LYS A 201 -5.73 2.53 -23.89
C LYS A 201 -6.00 3.58 -22.81
N GLY A 202 -6.04 4.85 -23.21
CA GLY A 202 -6.30 5.98 -22.30
C GLY A 202 -5.15 6.36 -21.38
N THR A 203 -3.94 5.79 -21.56
CA THR A 203 -2.76 6.13 -20.76
C THR A 203 -1.52 6.22 -21.65
N LEU A 204 -0.48 6.92 -21.19
CA LEU A 204 0.84 6.93 -21.84
C LEU A 204 1.67 5.67 -21.51
N ASN A 205 1.10 4.72 -20.76
CA ASN A 205 1.81 3.54 -20.29
C ASN A 205 1.82 2.44 -21.35
N TRP A 206 2.91 1.67 -21.38
CA TRP A 206 3.09 0.52 -22.26
C TRP A 206 3.14 -0.76 -21.45
N ARG A 207 2.60 -1.85 -21.99
CA ARG A 207 2.67 -3.18 -21.38
C ARG A 207 3.48 -4.15 -22.24
N PRO A 208 4.39 -4.95 -21.65
CA PRO A 208 5.03 -6.06 -22.33
C PRO A 208 4.00 -7.16 -22.61
N VAL A 209 3.97 -7.67 -23.84
CA VAL A 209 3.10 -8.75 -24.31
C VAL A 209 3.95 -9.76 -25.06
N PHE A 210 4.03 -10.98 -24.56
CA PHE A 210 4.73 -12.06 -25.26
C PHE A 210 3.88 -12.60 -26.40
N ASP A 211 4.51 -12.81 -27.56
CA ASP A 211 3.85 -13.39 -28.73
C ASP A 211 4.02 -14.92 -28.73
N TYR A 212 3.05 -15.60 -28.12
CA TYR A 212 3.04 -17.06 -28.02
C TYR A 212 2.38 -17.77 -29.21
N ARG A 213 2.12 -17.10 -30.34
CA ARG A 213 1.39 -17.72 -31.47
C ARG A 213 2.03 -19.01 -31.97
N ALA A 214 3.35 -19.01 -32.15
CA ALA A 214 4.09 -20.18 -32.61
C ALA A 214 4.20 -21.28 -31.54
N LEU A 215 4.25 -20.92 -30.26
CA LEU A 215 4.16 -21.89 -29.16
C LEU A 215 2.76 -22.53 -29.15
N ASN A 216 1.72 -21.71 -29.21
CA ASN A 216 0.31 -22.15 -29.16
C ASN A 216 -0.07 -23.07 -30.32
N SER A 217 0.57 -22.96 -31.49
CA SER A 217 0.34 -23.88 -32.61
C SER A 217 0.92 -25.28 -32.38
N GLN A 218 1.91 -25.42 -31.49
CA GLN A 218 2.48 -26.71 -31.08
C GLN A 218 1.88 -27.24 -29.78
N THR A 219 1.18 -26.40 -29.01
CA THR A 219 0.54 -26.81 -27.75
C THR A 219 -0.70 -27.67 -28.00
N LEU A 220 -0.82 -28.76 -27.25
CA LEU A 220 -2.05 -29.53 -27.17
C LEU A 220 -3.15 -28.69 -26.51
N LYS A 221 -4.25 -28.48 -27.24
CA LYS A 221 -5.38 -27.68 -26.75
C LYS A 221 -6.13 -28.47 -25.68
N ASP A 222 -6.08 -27.98 -24.45
CA ASP A 222 -6.97 -28.40 -23.38
C ASP A 222 -8.33 -27.70 -23.58
N LYS A 223 -9.27 -28.40 -24.24
CA LYS A 223 -10.59 -27.87 -24.58
C LYS A 223 -11.57 -28.15 -23.44
N TYR A 224 -11.49 -27.37 -22.38
CA TYR A 224 -12.54 -27.36 -21.37
C TYR A 224 -13.78 -26.64 -21.91
N PRO A 225 -14.97 -27.29 -21.93
CA PRO A 225 -16.19 -26.65 -22.40
C PRO A 225 -16.60 -25.55 -21.41
N ILE A 226 -16.51 -24.30 -21.84
CA ILE A 226 -17.02 -23.16 -21.08
C ILE A 226 -18.52 -23.08 -21.37
N PRO A 227 -19.41 -23.13 -20.35
CA PRO A 227 -20.85 -23.07 -20.59
C PRO A 227 -21.27 -21.75 -21.22
N CYS A 228 -22.40 -21.74 -21.92
CA CYS A 228 -22.92 -20.54 -22.56
C CYS A 228 -23.34 -19.52 -21.49
N ILE A 229 -23.02 -18.23 -21.71
CA ILE A 229 -23.42 -17.18 -20.78
C ILE A 229 -24.94 -17.06 -20.64
N ALA A 230 -25.69 -17.39 -21.71
CA ALA A 230 -27.15 -17.39 -21.69
C ALA A 230 -27.71 -18.45 -20.72
N ASP A 231 -27.09 -19.64 -20.71
CA ASP A 231 -27.48 -20.74 -19.80
C ASP A 231 -27.27 -20.31 -18.34
N PHE A 232 -26.12 -19.70 -18.04
CA PHE A 232 -25.85 -19.13 -16.71
C PHE A 232 -26.88 -18.07 -16.31
N THR A 233 -27.30 -17.20 -17.22
CA THR A 233 -28.29 -16.16 -16.91
C THR A 233 -29.68 -16.72 -16.65
N ALA A 234 -30.04 -17.83 -17.29
CA ALA A 234 -31.32 -18.50 -17.04
C ALA A 234 -31.39 -19.10 -15.63
N GLU A 235 -30.24 -19.49 -15.06
CA GLU A 235 -30.12 -20.06 -13.71
C GLU A 235 -30.03 -18.99 -12.58
N LEU A 236 -29.99 -17.70 -12.90
CA LEU A 236 -29.89 -16.61 -11.91
C LEU A 236 -31.22 -16.26 -11.21
N HIS A 237 -32.25 -17.11 -11.33
CA HIS A 237 -33.59 -16.87 -10.77
C HIS A 237 -34.01 -17.95 -9.77
N GLU A 238 -33.78 -17.68 -8.48
CA GLU A 238 -34.68 -17.90 -7.34
C GLU A 238 -34.48 -16.78 -6.30
#